data_AF-A0A3T0RUP2-F1
#
_entry.id   AF-A0A3T0RUP2-F1
#
_cell.length_a   1.000
_cell.length_b   1.000
_cell.length_c   1.000
_cell.angle_alpha   90.00
_cell.angle_beta   90.00
_cell.angle_gamma   90.00
#
_symmetry.space_group_name_H-M   'P 1'
#
loop_
_entity.id
_entity.type
_entity.pdbx_description
1 polymer ?
#
loop_
_entity_poly.entity_id
_entity_poly.type
_entity_poly.pdbx_seq_one_letter_code
_entity_poly.pdbx_strand_id
1 'polypeptide(L)'
;MKLNQGSMKAIAMTLMTLMMVGCDKSDKPYLAAGPGAALSCASSGKNAWETYGVNAFVAVNERIFTNVGAELGASGTANLGGSFQGGAVVTPEFKGNLAAFLVYVYGGPYEITYTDNVKYYGPQDMTQKHTGLAITGAQYDYFVSNIVVPALTVNGVPGGDVSSCFAPPLVDAAFKASVVGH
;
A
#
# COMPACT_ATOMS: atom_id res chain seq x y z
N MET A 1 -49.55 -13.27 28.65
CA MET A 1 -48.47 -13.25 27.64
C MET A 1 -47.99 -11.81 27.52
N LYS A 2 -46.83 -11.47 28.09
CA LYS A 2 -46.25 -10.11 28.08
C LYS A 2 -45.31 -9.96 26.88
N LEU A 3 -45.56 -8.99 26.01
CA LEU A 3 -44.67 -8.58 24.93
C LEU A 3 -43.62 -7.62 25.50
N ASN A 4 -42.35 -7.99 25.35
CA ASN A 4 -41.20 -7.20 25.80
C ASN A 4 -40.77 -6.25 24.67
N GLN A 5 -41.00 -4.95 24.85
CA GLN A 5 -40.50 -3.89 23.96
C GLN A 5 -39.09 -3.49 24.41
N GLY A 6 -38.08 -4.03 23.72
CA GLY A 6 -36.70 -3.60 23.84
C GLY A 6 -36.42 -2.41 22.91
N SER A 7 -36.04 -1.29 23.52
CA SER A 7 -35.69 -0.02 22.90
C SER A 7 -34.51 -0.12 21.92
N MET A 8 -34.74 0.10 20.63
CA MET A 8 -33.67 0.49 19.70
C MET A 8 -33.51 2.01 19.74
N LYS A 9 -32.43 2.45 20.36
CA LYS A 9 -31.93 3.82 20.24
C LYS A 9 -31.52 4.05 18.79
N ALA A 10 -32.27 4.88 18.07
CA ALA A 10 -31.86 5.40 16.78
C ALA A 10 -30.66 6.32 16.99
N ILE A 11 -29.46 5.84 16.66
CA ILE A 11 -28.29 6.68 16.47
C ILE A 11 -28.45 7.28 15.08
N ALA A 12 -28.79 8.56 15.06
CA ALA A 12 -28.69 9.41 13.89
C ALA A 12 -27.23 9.46 13.45
N MET A 13 -26.89 8.77 12.37
CA MET A 13 -25.60 8.91 11.71
C MET A 13 -25.79 9.85 10.52
N THR A 14 -25.45 11.11 10.77
CA THR A 14 -25.27 12.17 9.78
C THR A 14 -24.38 11.65 8.66
N LEU A 15 -24.99 11.34 7.52
CA LEU A 15 -24.30 11.08 6.27
C LEU A 15 -23.79 12.43 5.75
N MET A 16 -22.64 12.86 6.26
CA MET A 16 -21.87 13.94 5.67
C MET A 16 -21.59 13.57 4.22
N THR A 17 -22.14 14.39 3.33
CA THR A 17 -21.78 14.49 1.93
C THR A 17 -20.27 14.71 1.85
N LEU A 18 -19.51 13.63 1.62
CA LEU A 18 -18.10 13.72 1.30
C LEU A 18 -18.01 14.38 -0.07
N MET A 19 -17.61 15.64 -0.08
CA MET A 19 -17.33 16.39 -1.30
C MET A 19 -16.34 15.58 -2.13
N MET A 20 -16.72 15.26 -3.36
CA MET A 20 -15.77 14.89 -4.39
C MET A 20 -14.84 16.08 -4.58
N VAL A 21 -13.67 16.03 -3.93
CA VAL A 21 -12.54 16.85 -4.35
C VAL A 21 -12.14 16.31 -5.71
N GLY A 22 -12.73 16.90 -6.75
CA GLY A 22 -12.27 16.74 -8.11
C GLY A 22 -10.79 17.10 -8.13
N CYS A 23 -9.95 16.17 -8.55
CA CYS A 23 -8.58 16.44 -8.92
C CYS A 23 -8.56 17.58 -9.94
N ASP A 24 -8.24 18.78 -9.49
CA ASP A 24 -7.90 19.89 -10.37
C ASP A 24 -6.65 19.48 -11.16
N LYS A 25 -6.76 19.51 -12.49
CA LYS A 25 -5.70 19.15 -13.44
C LYS A 25 -4.84 20.37 -13.81
N SER A 26 -4.79 21.36 -12.94
CA SER A 26 -4.07 22.61 -13.19
C SER A 26 -2.67 22.52 -12.57
N ASP A 27 -1.66 22.47 -13.44
CA ASP A 27 -0.24 22.77 -13.16
C ASP A 27 0.33 22.18 -11.87
N LYS A 28 0.45 20.84 -11.80
CA LYS A 28 1.23 20.24 -10.70
C LYS A 28 2.71 20.57 -10.95
N PRO A 29 3.39 21.36 -10.08
CA PRO A 29 4.84 21.57 -10.18
C PRO A 29 5.50 20.20 -10.22
N TYR A 30 6.60 20.03 -10.96
CA TYR A 30 7.39 18.79 -10.98
C TYR A 30 7.53 18.26 -9.55
N LEU A 31 6.68 17.28 -9.20
CA LEU A 31 6.61 16.79 -7.84
C LEU A 31 7.89 16.01 -7.61
N ALA A 32 8.51 16.23 -6.45
CA ALA A 32 9.79 15.63 -6.11
C ALA A 32 9.77 14.12 -6.38
N ALA A 33 10.88 13.60 -6.91
CA ALA A 33 11.04 12.18 -7.12
C ALA A 33 10.80 11.42 -5.80
N GLY A 34 10.28 10.20 -5.87
CA GLY A 34 10.01 9.42 -4.67
C GLY A 34 11.27 9.13 -3.85
N PRO A 35 11.13 8.76 -2.57
CA PRO A 35 12.23 8.62 -1.63
C PRO A 35 13.32 7.62 -2.07
N GLY A 36 12.98 6.62 -2.88
CA GLY A 36 13.91 5.64 -3.43
C GLY A 36 14.65 6.08 -4.70
N ALA A 37 14.37 7.27 -5.26
CA ALA A 37 14.99 7.72 -6.50
C ALA A 37 16.51 7.89 -6.39
N ALA A 38 17.01 8.22 -5.19
CA ALA A 38 18.44 8.37 -4.90
C ALA A 38 19.12 7.06 -4.45
N LEU A 39 18.36 5.97 -4.30
CA LEU A 39 18.90 4.67 -3.92
C LEU A 39 19.41 3.92 -5.15
N SER A 40 20.36 3.01 -4.92
CA SER A 40 20.92 2.16 -5.96
C SER A 40 20.79 0.69 -5.59
N CYS A 41 20.26 -0.10 -6.52
CA CYS A 41 20.26 -1.55 -6.45
C CYS A 41 21.69 -2.06 -6.63
N ALA A 42 22.11 -3.01 -5.79
CA ALA A 42 23.44 -3.59 -5.81
C ALA A 42 23.77 -4.24 -7.17
N SER A 43 22.75 -4.81 -7.83
CA SER A 43 22.90 -5.50 -9.12
C SER A 43 23.19 -4.56 -10.31
N SER A 44 22.66 -3.34 -10.29
CA SER A 44 22.63 -2.46 -11.46
C SER A 44 23.29 -1.09 -11.27
N GLY A 45 23.47 -0.66 -10.01
CA GLY A 45 23.86 0.70 -9.66
C GLY A 45 22.77 1.76 -9.88
N LYS A 46 21.58 1.37 -10.35
CA LYS A 46 20.44 2.25 -10.63
C LYS A 46 19.35 2.11 -9.57
N ASN A 47 18.37 3.00 -9.55
CA ASN A 47 17.23 2.82 -8.64
C ASN A 47 16.39 1.58 -9.01
N ALA A 48 15.49 1.17 -8.11
CA ALA A 48 14.70 -0.05 -8.30
C ALA A 48 13.76 0.04 -9.51
N TRP A 49 13.18 1.19 -9.80
CA TRP A 49 12.39 1.38 -11.02
C TRP A 49 13.21 1.16 -12.29
N GLU A 50 14.36 1.80 -12.43
CA GLU A 50 15.22 1.68 -13.61
C GLU A 50 15.82 0.28 -13.77
N THR A 51 15.96 -0.45 -12.67
CA THR A 51 16.49 -1.83 -12.67
C THR A 51 15.44 -2.83 -13.13
N TYR A 52 14.22 -2.73 -12.62
CA TYR A 52 13.20 -3.77 -12.74
C TYR A 52 12.04 -3.41 -13.69
N GLY A 53 11.77 -2.13 -13.88
CA GLY A 53 10.68 -1.62 -14.72
C GLY A 53 9.28 -1.97 -14.22
N VAL A 54 8.27 -1.45 -14.91
CA VAL A 54 6.87 -1.51 -14.49
C VAL A 54 6.34 -2.93 -14.28
N ASN A 55 6.69 -3.86 -15.16
CA ASN A 55 6.13 -5.21 -15.14
C ASN A 55 6.53 -5.96 -13.86
N ALA A 56 7.75 -5.74 -13.36
CA ALA A 56 8.20 -6.33 -12.11
C ALA A 56 7.44 -5.75 -10.90
N PHE A 57 7.19 -4.44 -10.87
CA PHE A 57 6.38 -3.81 -9.81
C PHE A 57 4.94 -4.31 -9.81
N VAL A 58 4.33 -4.48 -10.98
CA VAL A 58 3.00 -5.10 -11.12
C VAL A 58 3.03 -6.54 -10.57
N ALA A 59 4.02 -7.35 -10.95
CA ALA A 59 4.14 -8.74 -10.49
C ALA A 59 4.36 -8.85 -8.97
N VAL A 60 5.17 -7.95 -8.39
CA VAL A 60 5.36 -7.85 -6.93
C VAL A 60 4.06 -7.45 -6.25
N ASN A 61 3.33 -6.46 -6.79
CA ASN A 61 2.03 -6.03 -6.25
C ASN A 61 1.02 -7.18 -6.22
N GLU A 62 0.84 -7.90 -7.32
CA GLU A 62 -0.05 -9.07 -7.38
C GLU A 62 0.38 -10.19 -6.42
N ARG A 63 1.70 -10.37 -6.22
CA ARG A 63 2.22 -11.32 -5.25
C ARG A 63 1.95 -10.89 -3.81
N ILE A 64 2.05 -9.60 -3.48
CA ILE A 64 1.68 -9.07 -2.15
C ILE A 64 0.23 -9.45 -1.82
N PHE A 65 -0.71 -9.21 -2.74
CA PHE A 65 -2.12 -9.58 -2.52
C PHE A 65 -2.32 -11.08 -2.39
N THR A 66 -1.58 -11.88 -3.16
CA THR A 66 -1.60 -13.34 -3.03
C THR A 66 -1.14 -13.77 -1.63
N ASN A 67 -0.05 -13.19 -1.13
CA ASN A 67 0.51 -13.49 0.19
C ASN A 67 -0.43 -13.04 1.32
N VAL A 68 -1.03 -11.84 1.22
CA VAL A 68 -2.04 -11.37 2.18
C VAL A 68 -3.24 -12.32 2.22
N GLY A 69 -3.76 -12.73 1.07
CA GLY A 69 -4.88 -13.67 1.00
C GLY A 69 -4.55 -15.02 1.66
N ALA A 70 -3.36 -15.55 1.41
CA ALA A 70 -2.88 -16.77 2.05
C ALA A 70 -2.74 -16.62 3.57
N GLU A 71 -2.16 -15.52 4.04
CA GLU A 71 -1.98 -15.22 5.46
C GLU A 71 -3.33 -15.08 6.19
N LEU A 72 -4.30 -14.36 5.60
CA LEU A 72 -5.64 -14.24 6.16
C LEU A 72 -6.36 -15.60 6.21
N GLY A 73 -6.15 -16.46 5.21
CA GLY A 73 -6.71 -17.81 5.19
C GLY A 73 -6.12 -18.73 6.27
N ALA A 74 -4.82 -18.59 6.55
CA ALA A 74 -4.10 -19.42 7.52
C ALA A 74 -4.20 -18.93 8.97
N SER A 75 -4.08 -17.62 9.18
CA SER A 75 -3.88 -16.99 10.50
C SER A 75 -4.98 -15.99 10.87
N GLY A 76 -5.96 -15.75 10.00
CA GLY A 76 -6.95 -14.70 10.20
C GLY A 76 -6.27 -13.34 10.38
N THR A 77 -6.68 -12.59 11.40
CA THR A 77 -6.15 -11.24 11.69
C THR A 77 -4.99 -11.20 12.66
N ALA A 78 -4.52 -12.36 13.14
CA ALA A 78 -3.55 -12.42 14.23
C ALA A 78 -2.28 -11.61 13.91
N ASN A 79 -1.80 -11.70 12.67
CA ASN A 79 -0.52 -11.11 12.26
C ASN A 79 -0.66 -9.80 11.46
N LEU A 80 -1.66 -9.69 10.60
CA LEU A 80 -1.88 -8.51 9.73
C LEU A 80 -2.90 -7.52 10.28
N GLY A 81 -3.60 -7.87 11.36
CA GLY A 81 -4.71 -7.07 11.88
C GLY A 81 -5.98 -7.15 11.03
N GLY A 82 -6.97 -6.35 11.40
CA GLY A 82 -8.28 -6.29 10.73
C GLY A 82 -8.29 -5.48 9.44
N SER A 83 -7.23 -4.72 9.15
CA SER A 83 -7.20 -3.72 8.08
C SER A 83 -7.35 -4.32 6.67
N PHE A 84 -7.10 -5.62 6.51
CA PHE A 84 -7.27 -6.36 5.25
C PHE A 84 -8.56 -7.20 5.19
N GLN A 85 -9.45 -7.16 6.20
CA GLN A 85 -10.67 -7.97 6.24
C GLN A 85 -11.82 -7.42 5.38
N GLY A 86 -12.72 -8.31 4.95
CA GLY A 86 -14.04 -7.95 4.42
C GLY A 86 -14.26 -8.20 2.93
N GLY A 87 -13.30 -8.81 2.20
CA GLY A 87 -13.46 -9.19 0.77
C GLY A 87 -13.53 -8.01 -0.21
N ALA A 88 -13.91 -6.82 0.25
CA ALA A 88 -13.99 -5.57 -0.50
C ALA A 88 -12.66 -4.80 -0.57
N VAL A 89 -11.59 -5.28 0.09
CA VAL A 89 -10.33 -4.51 0.26
C VAL A 89 -9.33 -4.75 -0.87
N VAL A 90 -9.55 -5.75 -1.72
CA VAL A 90 -8.72 -6.01 -2.91
C VAL A 90 -9.48 -5.57 -4.17
N THR A 91 -9.93 -4.31 -4.19
CA THR A 91 -10.51 -3.74 -5.40
C THR A 91 -9.42 -3.51 -6.46
N PRO A 92 -9.78 -3.49 -7.75
CA PRO A 92 -8.87 -3.05 -8.80
C PRO A 92 -8.25 -1.68 -8.49
N GLU A 93 -9.04 -0.76 -7.93
CA GLU A 93 -8.57 0.56 -7.51
C GLU A 93 -7.50 0.49 -6.42
N PHE A 94 -7.68 -0.34 -5.38
CA PHE A 94 -6.67 -0.50 -4.34
C PHE A 94 -5.38 -1.10 -4.89
N LYS A 95 -5.47 -2.11 -5.76
CA LYS A 95 -4.31 -2.71 -6.43
C LYS A 95 -3.57 -1.68 -7.28
N GLY A 96 -4.28 -0.90 -8.08
CA GLY A 96 -3.71 0.11 -8.95
C GLY A 96 -3.03 1.24 -8.17
N ASN A 97 -3.67 1.72 -7.09
CA ASN A 97 -3.09 2.72 -6.19
C ASN A 97 -1.82 2.21 -5.50
N LEU A 98 -1.82 0.97 -4.99
CA LEU A 98 -0.62 0.39 -4.38
C LEU A 98 0.51 0.22 -5.39
N ALA A 99 0.21 -0.24 -6.61
CA ALA A 99 1.21 -0.36 -7.67
C ALA A 99 1.81 0.99 -8.07
N ALA A 100 0.98 2.02 -8.27
CA ALA A 100 1.46 3.36 -8.59
C ALA A 100 2.31 3.93 -7.44
N PHE A 101 1.88 3.70 -6.19
CA PHE A 101 2.63 4.11 -5.01
C PHE A 101 4.00 3.45 -4.96
N LEU A 102 4.08 2.12 -5.14
CA LEU A 102 5.36 1.40 -5.19
C LEU A 102 6.25 1.96 -6.29
N VAL A 103 5.73 2.12 -7.51
CA VAL A 103 6.50 2.68 -8.63
C VAL A 103 7.08 4.04 -8.29
N TYR A 104 6.26 4.97 -7.77
CA TYR A 104 6.72 6.29 -7.38
C TYR A 104 7.78 6.23 -6.27
N VAL A 105 7.51 5.49 -5.19
CA VAL A 105 8.43 5.34 -4.05
C VAL A 105 9.80 4.90 -4.50
N TYR A 106 9.88 4.01 -5.48
CA TYR A 106 11.13 3.41 -5.95
C TYR A 106 11.76 4.10 -7.16
N GLY A 107 11.43 5.38 -7.39
CA GLY A 107 12.08 6.24 -8.37
C GLY A 107 11.44 6.22 -9.76
N GLY A 108 10.25 5.64 -9.89
CA GLY A 108 9.47 5.66 -11.11
C GLY A 108 8.63 6.92 -11.32
N PRO A 109 7.82 6.95 -12.38
CA PRO A 109 6.99 8.09 -12.72
C PRO A 109 5.91 8.38 -11.68
N TYR A 110 5.36 9.59 -11.74
CA TYR A 110 4.25 10.05 -10.88
C TYR A 110 2.95 9.27 -11.09
N GLU A 111 2.73 8.74 -12.29
CA GLU A 111 1.56 7.93 -12.62
C GLU A 111 1.97 6.72 -13.47
N ILE A 112 1.16 5.67 -13.38
CA ILE A 112 1.25 4.50 -14.27
C ILE A 112 -0.15 4.17 -14.81
N THR A 113 -0.19 3.56 -15.98
CA THR A 113 -1.36 2.81 -16.43
C THR A 113 -1.25 1.39 -15.88
N TYR A 114 -2.25 0.94 -15.11
CA TYR A 114 -2.26 -0.41 -14.52
C TYR A 114 -2.90 -1.45 -15.45
N THR A 115 -3.06 -2.69 -14.98
CA THR A 115 -3.51 -3.84 -15.79
C THR A 115 -4.96 -3.73 -16.27
N ASP A 116 -5.77 -2.88 -15.64
CA ASP A 116 -7.14 -2.57 -16.03
C ASP A 116 -7.24 -1.38 -17.02
N ASN A 117 -6.10 -0.87 -17.50
CA ASN A 117 -5.98 0.31 -18.37
C ASN A 117 -6.39 1.63 -17.71
N VAL A 118 -6.51 1.68 -16.37
CA VAL A 118 -6.76 2.92 -15.63
C VAL A 118 -5.43 3.55 -15.19
N LYS A 119 -5.39 4.89 -15.19
CA LYS A 119 -4.24 5.65 -14.68
C LYS A 119 -4.36 5.82 -13.17
N TYR A 120 -3.29 5.48 -12.46
CA TYR A 120 -3.17 5.62 -11.02
C TYR A 120 -1.98 6.50 -10.65
N TYR A 121 -2.12 7.24 -9.55
CA TYR A 121 -1.16 8.24 -9.09
C TYR A 121 -0.37 7.71 -7.90
N GLY A 122 0.95 7.83 -7.97
CA GLY A 122 1.85 7.25 -6.98
C GLY A 122 1.88 7.99 -5.65
N PRO A 123 1.99 9.33 -5.62
CA PRO A 123 1.95 10.06 -4.36
C PRO A 123 0.61 9.92 -3.65
N GLN A 124 0.67 9.49 -2.40
CA GLN A 124 -0.46 9.26 -1.51
C GLN A 124 -0.17 9.89 -0.15
N ASP A 125 -1.19 10.45 0.48
CA ASP A 125 -1.13 10.83 1.90
C ASP A 125 -1.31 9.57 2.75
N MET A 126 -0.19 8.96 3.14
CA MET A 126 -0.21 7.69 3.87
C MET A 126 -0.87 7.82 5.24
N THR A 127 -0.68 8.94 5.93
CA THR A 127 -1.36 9.21 7.22
C THR A 127 -2.87 9.20 7.03
N GLN A 128 -3.38 9.95 6.07
CA GLN A 128 -4.82 9.99 5.78
C GLN A 128 -5.36 8.62 5.37
N LYS A 129 -4.63 7.88 4.53
CA LYS A 129 -5.08 6.57 4.03
C LYS A 129 -5.07 5.48 5.10
N HIS A 130 -4.28 5.63 6.16
CA HIS A 130 -4.19 4.66 7.25
C HIS A 130 -4.90 5.10 8.52
N THR A 131 -5.51 6.29 8.54
CA THR A 131 -6.31 6.78 9.66
C THR A 131 -7.50 5.84 9.93
N GLY A 132 -7.67 5.47 11.20
CA GLY A 132 -8.71 4.57 11.68
C GLY A 132 -8.43 3.09 11.46
N LEU A 133 -7.26 2.72 10.92
CA LEU A 133 -6.90 1.32 10.70
C LEU A 133 -6.24 0.67 11.92
N ALA A 134 -5.77 1.47 12.89
CA ALA A 134 -5.16 0.99 14.13
C ALA A 134 -4.00 -0.02 13.91
N ILE A 135 -3.24 0.16 12.83
CA ILE A 135 -2.09 -0.69 12.50
C ILE A 135 -1.01 -0.47 13.56
N THR A 136 -0.56 -1.56 14.17
CA THR A 136 0.52 -1.54 15.16
C THR A 136 1.89 -1.66 14.49
N GLY A 137 2.94 -1.25 15.21
CA GLY A 137 4.32 -1.44 14.73
C GLY A 137 4.66 -2.90 14.43
N ALA A 138 4.16 -3.83 15.25
CA ALA A 138 4.38 -5.27 15.05
C ALA A 138 3.70 -5.81 13.78
N GLN A 139 2.47 -5.35 13.50
CA GLN A 139 1.76 -5.73 12.27
C GLN A 139 2.45 -5.16 11.03
N TYR A 140 2.95 -3.92 11.11
CA TYR A 140 3.73 -3.32 10.03
C TYR A 140 5.02 -4.10 9.75
N ASP A 141 5.79 -4.40 10.80
CA ASP A 141 7.04 -5.16 10.66
C ASP A 141 6.77 -6.56 10.11
N TYR A 142 5.70 -7.23 10.58
CA TYR A 142 5.26 -8.51 10.05
C TYR A 142 4.90 -8.41 8.56
N PHE A 143 4.14 -7.39 8.16
CA PHE A 143 3.76 -7.17 6.77
C PHE A 143 5.02 -7.01 5.88
N VAL A 144 5.97 -6.20 6.30
CA VAL A 144 7.22 -6.02 5.54
C VAL A 144 7.99 -7.34 5.42
N SER A 145 8.24 -8.04 6.53
CA SER A 145 9.11 -9.23 6.53
C SER A 145 8.46 -10.49 5.96
N ASN A 146 7.15 -10.67 6.11
CA ASN A 146 6.45 -11.92 5.75
C ASN A 146 5.56 -11.78 4.51
N ILE A 147 5.23 -10.56 4.09
CA ILE A 147 4.41 -10.34 2.88
C ILE A 147 5.27 -9.72 1.77
N VAL A 148 5.88 -8.56 2.03
CA VAL A 148 6.58 -7.77 0.99
C VAL A 148 7.91 -8.41 0.58
N VAL A 149 8.79 -8.74 1.54
CA VAL A 149 10.09 -9.36 1.22
C VAL A 149 9.94 -10.69 0.47
N PRO A 150 9.04 -11.61 0.88
CA PRO A 150 8.78 -12.82 0.08
C PRO A 150 8.22 -12.52 -1.30
N ALA A 151 7.39 -11.48 -1.44
CA ALA A 151 6.89 -11.08 -2.75
C ALA A 151 8.00 -10.60 -3.69
N LEU A 152 8.98 -9.85 -3.19
CA LEU A 152 10.16 -9.43 -3.94
C LEU A 152 11.01 -10.65 -4.36
N THR A 153 11.37 -11.51 -3.40
CA THR A 153 12.24 -12.66 -3.63
C THR A 153 11.64 -13.65 -4.64
N VAL A 154 10.34 -13.96 -4.53
CA VAL A 154 9.65 -14.86 -5.48
C VAL A 154 9.61 -14.30 -6.90
N ASN A 155 9.62 -12.97 -7.04
CA ASN A 155 9.68 -12.29 -8.34
C ASN A 155 11.11 -12.02 -8.81
N GLY A 156 12.11 -12.67 -8.22
CA GLY A 156 13.49 -12.67 -8.70
C GLY A 156 14.35 -11.49 -8.26
N VAL A 157 13.88 -10.67 -7.30
CA VAL A 157 14.71 -9.61 -6.71
C VAL A 157 15.77 -10.25 -5.81
N PRO A 158 17.08 -10.11 -6.10
CA PRO A 158 18.14 -10.67 -5.27
C PRO A 158 18.16 -10.01 -3.88
N GLY A 159 18.56 -10.75 -2.85
CA GLY A 159 18.62 -10.24 -1.48
C GLY A 159 19.46 -8.96 -1.32
N GLY A 160 20.51 -8.80 -2.13
CA GLY A 160 21.31 -7.56 -2.16
C GLY A 160 20.54 -6.33 -2.64
N ASP A 161 19.61 -6.51 -3.58
CA ASP A 161 18.75 -5.41 -4.07
C ASP A 161 17.61 -5.16 -3.10
N VAL A 162 17.07 -6.23 -2.47
CA VAL A 162 16.10 -6.08 -1.38
C VAL A 162 16.66 -5.17 -0.29
N SER A 163 17.89 -5.38 0.16
CA SER A 163 18.50 -4.56 1.20
C SER A 163 18.95 -3.18 0.72
N SER A 164 19.45 -3.03 -0.51
CA SER A 164 20.06 -1.78 -0.97
C SER A 164 19.07 -0.77 -1.56
N CYS A 165 18.01 -1.22 -2.26
CA CYS A 165 17.11 -0.33 -2.99
C CYS A 165 15.61 -0.53 -2.70
N PHE A 166 15.19 -1.63 -2.06
CA PHE A 166 13.79 -1.82 -1.66
C PHE A 166 13.51 -1.58 -0.16
N ALA A 167 14.34 -2.10 0.73
CA ALA A 167 14.12 -2.00 2.17
C ALA A 167 14.15 -0.55 2.71
N PRO A 168 15.09 0.34 2.30
CA PRO A 168 15.27 1.61 2.98
C PRO A 168 14.00 2.49 3.07
N PRO A 169 13.20 2.67 1.99
CA PRO A 169 11.96 3.43 2.08
C PRO A 169 10.90 2.77 2.99
N LEU A 170 10.89 1.44 3.11
CA LEU A 170 9.92 0.71 3.92
C LEU A 170 10.28 0.70 5.42
N VAL A 171 11.57 0.75 5.75
CA VAL A 171 12.03 0.78 7.16
C VAL A 171 12.33 2.18 7.66
N ASP A 172 12.19 3.20 6.81
CA ASP A 172 12.32 4.59 7.21
C ASP A 172 11.32 4.92 8.33
N ALA A 173 11.83 5.55 9.39
CA ALA A 173 11.04 5.81 10.58
C ALA A 173 9.89 6.80 10.33
N ALA A 174 10.10 7.80 9.47
CA ALA A 174 9.06 8.77 9.13
C ALA A 174 7.97 8.13 8.26
N PHE A 175 8.36 7.29 7.30
CA PHE A 175 7.42 6.51 6.51
C PHE A 175 6.60 5.56 7.40
N LYS A 176 7.24 4.75 8.25
CA LYS A 176 6.54 3.86 9.19
C LYS A 176 5.59 4.62 10.11
N ALA A 177 6.01 5.79 10.60
CA ALA A 177 5.17 6.67 11.42
C ALA A 177 3.95 7.23 10.68
N SER A 178 3.95 7.27 9.33
CA SER A 178 2.76 7.64 8.54
C SER A 178 1.73 6.51 8.39
N VAL A 179 2.07 5.29 8.78
CA VAL A 179 1.20 4.10 8.65
C VAL A 179 0.72 3.61 10.02
N VAL A 180 1.59 3.63 11.02
CA VAL A 180 1.35 3.05 12.34
C VAL A 180 0.60 4.01 13.25
N GLY A 181 -0.46 3.53 13.91
CA GLY A 181 -1.12 4.21 15.03
C GLY A 181 -2.16 5.28 14.69
N HIS A 182 -2.57 5.38 13.42
CA HIS A 182 -3.61 6.32 12.96
C HIS A 182 -5.01 5.71 12.95
#